data_AF-A0A1L7CZ00-F1
#
_entry.id   AF-A0A1L7CZ00-F1
#
_cell.length_a   1.000
_cell.length_b   1.000
_cell.length_c   1.000
_cell.angle_alpha   90.00
_cell.angle_beta   90.00
_cell.angle_gamma   90.00
#
_symmetry.space_group_name_H-M   'P 1'
#
loop_
_entity.id
_entity.type
_entity.pdbx_description
1 polymer ?
#
loop_
_entity_poly.entity_id
_entity_poly.type
_entity_poly.pdbx_seq_one_letter_code
_entity_poly.pdbx_strand_id
1 'polypeptide(L)'
;MYCLDDLAAKIVCMIWPKIPDSDETRYWIHNAGRYGEPWEGVDEALMFAADHDIVVPAEILDEVDQRNAETDEYMTMHRTVPALRKLLERQGGQQS
;
A
#
# COMPACT_ATOMS: atom_id res chain seq x y z
N MET A 1 15.24 7.37 18.04
CA MET A 1 13.96 7.92 17.57
C MET A 1 13.80 7.37 16.17
N TYR A 2 13.04 6.29 16.01
CA TYR A 2 12.80 5.72 14.69
C TYR A 2 12.05 6.78 13.89
N CYS A 3 12.64 7.29 12.81
CA CYS A 3 11.86 7.96 11.78
C CYS A 3 10.92 6.87 11.26
N LEU A 4 9.70 6.82 11.82
CA LEU A 4 8.59 6.15 11.17
C LEU A 4 8.58 6.70 9.75
N ASP A 5 8.75 5.82 8.78
CA ASP A 5 8.68 6.22 7.37
C ASP A 5 7.29 6.86 7.18
N ASP A 6 7.26 8.18 7.05
CA ASP A 6 6.02 8.97 7.03
C ASP A 6 5.09 8.47 5.91
N LEU A 7 5.66 7.90 4.84
CA LEU A 7 4.95 7.29 3.74
C LEU A 7 4.27 5.97 4.14
N ALA A 8 4.96 5.08 4.84
CA ALA A 8 4.38 3.82 5.32
C ALA A 8 3.18 4.07 6.24
N ALA A 9 3.32 5.00 7.18
CA ALA A 9 2.24 5.38 8.09
C ALA A 9 1.06 6.03 7.33
N LYS A 10 1.34 6.90 6.35
CA LYS A 10 0.33 7.57 5.49
C LYS A 10 -0.50 6.54 4.71
N ILE A 11 0.14 5.55 4.10
CA ILE A 11 -0.52 4.49 3.33
C ILE A 11 -1.42 3.65 4.25
N VAL A 12 -0.88 3.15 5.35
CA VAL A 12 -1.66 2.33 6.30
C VAL A 12 -2.86 3.12 6.84
N CYS A 13 -2.68 4.38 7.24
CA CYS A 13 -3.78 5.21 7.74
C CYS A 13 -4.89 5.46 6.70
N MET A 14 -4.56 5.49 5.40
CA MET A 14 -5.53 5.69 4.32
C MET A 14 -6.38 4.44 4.06
N ILE A 15 -5.81 3.26 4.25
CA ILE A 15 -6.42 1.98 3.90
C ILE A 15 -7.08 1.36 5.13
N TRP A 16 -6.46 1.46 6.31
CA TRP A 16 -6.91 0.84 7.56
C TRP A 16 -8.40 1.01 7.90
N PRO A 17 -9.01 2.22 7.77
CA PRO A 17 -10.42 2.40 8.08
C PRO A 17 -11.37 1.64 7.14
N LYS A 18 -10.89 1.20 5.96
CA LYS A 18 -11.66 0.46 4.96
C LYS A 18 -11.56 -1.05 5.13
N ILE A 19 -10.60 -1.53 5.94
CA ILE A 19 -10.42 -2.95 6.22
C ILE A 19 -11.43 -3.35 7.31
N PRO A 20 -12.32 -4.33 7.10
CA PRO A 20 -13.23 -4.80 8.13
C PRO A 20 -12.48 -5.30 9.38
N ASP A 21 -13.07 -5.13 10.56
CA ASP A 21 -12.47 -5.61 11.82
C ASP A 21 -12.28 -7.13 11.85
N SER A 22 -13.11 -7.88 11.12
CA SER A 22 -13.05 -9.34 11.00
C SER A 22 -12.02 -9.83 9.98
N ASP A 23 -11.42 -8.92 9.22
CA ASP A 23 -10.50 -9.26 8.14
C ASP A 23 -9.09 -9.52 8.67
N GLU A 24 -8.47 -10.60 8.22
CA GLU A 24 -7.13 -11.01 8.65
C GLU A 24 -6.04 -10.03 8.19
N THR A 25 -6.27 -9.22 7.15
CA THR A 25 -5.33 -8.19 6.71
C THR A 25 -4.96 -7.24 7.86
N ARG A 26 -5.88 -6.91 8.79
CA ARG A 26 -5.54 -6.09 9.96
C ARG A 26 -4.51 -6.74 10.87
N TYR A 27 -4.59 -8.06 11.04
CA TYR A 27 -3.63 -8.84 11.81
C TYR A 27 -2.27 -8.85 11.09
N TRP A 28 -2.26 -9.04 9.77
CA TRP A 28 -1.03 -9.07 8.97
C TRP A 28 -0.31 -7.73 8.95
N ILE A 29 -1.02 -6.63 8.67
CA ILE A 29 -0.47 -5.26 8.74
C ILE A 29 0.11 -4.97 10.12
N HIS A 30 -0.63 -5.28 11.19
CA HIS A 30 -0.19 -5.02 12.56
C HIS A 30 1.04 -5.84 12.94
N ASN A 31 1.11 -7.12 12.55
CA ASN A 31 2.26 -7.97 12.88
C ASN A 31 3.49 -7.64 12.05
N ALA A 32 3.34 -7.37 10.76
CA ALA A 32 4.43 -6.92 9.92
C ALA A 32 5.05 -5.62 10.46
N GLY A 33 4.22 -4.64 10.84
CA GLY A 33 4.70 -3.40 11.46
C GLY A 33 5.32 -3.55 12.85
N ARG A 34 5.02 -4.64 13.59
CA ARG A 34 5.50 -4.87 14.96
C ARG A 34 6.70 -5.81 15.05
N TYR A 35 6.80 -6.79 14.15
CA TYR A 35 7.75 -7.89 14.21
C TYR A 35 8.53 -8.13 12.91
N GLY A 36 8.19 -7.43 11.83
CA GLY A 36 8.87 -7.49 10.53
C GLY A 36 9.38 -6.13 10.08
N GLU A 37 9.56 -5.97 8.76
CA GLU A 37 9.87 -4.68 8.15
C GLU A 37 8.57 -3.90 7.92
N PRO A 38 8.48 -2.61 8.29
CA PRO A 38 7.26 -1.81 8.13
C PRO A 38 6.66 -1.87 6.72
N TRP A 39 7.51 -2.03 5.72
CA TRP A 39 7.17 -2.14 4.31
C TRP A 39 6.42 -3.43 3.93
N GLU A 40 6.58 -4.52 4.68
CA GLU A 40 5.73 -5.71 4.54
C GLU A 40 4.27 -5.39 4.91
N GLY A 41 4.06 -4.62 6.00
CA GLY A 41 2.72 -4.18 6.40
C GLY A 41 2.10 -3.19 5.42
N VAL A 42 2.94 -2.41 4.71
CA VAL A 42 2.49 -1.54 3.63
C VAL A 42 2.05 -2.36 2.42
N ASP A 43 2.80 -3.40 2.03
CA ASP A 43 2.42 -4.26 0.90
C ASP A 43 1.08 -4.96 1.15
N GLU A 44 0.87 -5.51 2.35
CA GLU A 44 -0.41 -6.09 2.77
C GLU A 44 -1.58 -5.09 2.65
N ALA A 45 -1.36 -3.84 3.08
CA ALA A 45 -2.36 -2.79 2.94
C ALA A 45 -2.65 -2.47 1.46
N LEU A 46 -1.61 -2.33 0.63
CA LEU A 46 -1.74 -2.04 -0.79
C LEU A 46 -2.39 -3.20 -1.56
N MET A 47 -2.11 -4.45 -1.21
CA MET A 47 -2.74 -5.64 -1.79
C MET A 47 -4.23 -5.67 -1.49
N PHE A 48 -4.61 -5.45 -0.23
CA PHE A 48 -6.02 -5.30 0.14
C PHE A 48 -6.69 -4.18 -0.66
N ALA A 49 -6.00 -3.05 -0.84
CA ALA A 49 -6.54 -1.97 -1.66
C ALA A 49 -6.76 -2.38 -3.12
N ALA A 50 -5.84 -3.14 -3.71
CA ALA A 50 -5.97 -3.64 -5.08
C ALA A 50 -7.12 -4.65 -5.23
N ASP A 51 -7.28 -5.57 -4.28
CA ASP A 51 -8.29 -6.62 -4.31
C ASP A 51 -9.72 -6.10 -4.04
N HIS A 52 -9.83 -4.97 -3.33
CA HIS A 52 -11.11 -4.35 -2.96
C HIS A 52 -11.44 -3.09 -3.75
N ASP A 53 -10.78 -2.86 -4.89
CA ASP A 53 -10.95 -1.69 -5.76
C ASP A 53 -10.84 -0.34 -5.00
N ILE A 54 -10.02 -0.29 -3.95
CA ILE A 54 -9.77 0.91 -3.16
C ILE A 54 -8.73 1.76 -3.86
N VAL A 55 -9.12 3.00 -4.15
CA VAL A 55 -8.24 3.97 -4.78
C VAL A 55 -7.11 4.38 -3.85
N VAL A 56 -5.89 4.19 -4.32
CA VAL A 56 -4.68 4.80 -3.79
C VAL A 56 -4.27 5.91 -4.76
N PRO A 57 -4.11 7.18 -4.32
CA PRO A 57 -3.76 8.28 -5.20
C PRO A 57 -2.45 8.03 -5.96
N ALA A 58 -2.39 8.48 -7.23
CA ALA A 58 -1.20 8.31 -8.07
C ALA A 58 0.07 8.88 -7.42
N GLU A 59 -0.04 10.04 -6.75
CA GLU A 59 1.06 10.66 -6.00
C GLU A 59 1.66 9.74 -4.93
N ILE A 60 0.84 8.93 -4.25
CA ILE A 60 1.31 7.97 -3.25
C ILE A 60 2.04 6.82 -3.92
N LEU A 61 1.53 6.33 -5.05
CA LEU A 61 2.18 5.26 -5.81
C LEU A 61 3.52 5.72 -6.40
N ASP A 62 3.62 6.98 -6.81
CA ASP A 62 4.87 7.59 -7.29
C ASP A 62 5.89 7.73 -6.14
N GLU A 63 5.45 8.18 -4.95
CA GLU A 63 6.29 8.23 -3.76
C GLU A 63 6.80 6.83 -3.35
N VAL A 64 5.95 5.79 -3.44
CA VAL A 64 6.34 4.39 -3.18
C VAL A 64 7.36 3.89 -4.20
N ASP A 65 7.14 4.14 -5.49
CA ASP A 65 8.08 3.74 -6.55
C ASP A 65 9.44 4.44 -6.39
N GLN A 66 9.45 5.72 -6.03
CA GLN A 66 10.68 6.46 -5.74
C GLN A 66 11.43 5.82 -4.56
N ARG A 67 10.73 5.54 -3.46
CA ARG A 67 11.33 4.94 -2.27
C ARG A 67 11.91 3.55 -2.55
N ASN A 68 11.21 2.74 -3.34
CA ASN A 68 11.67 1.43 -3.78
C ASN A 68 12.94 1.53 -4.66
N ALA A 69 13.01 2.53 -5.55
CA ALA A 69 14.19 2.75 -6.38
C ALA A 69 15.42 3.20 -5.57
N GLU A 70 15.23 3.87 -4.43
CA GLU A 70 16.30 4.34 -3.54
C GLU A 70 16.85 3.26 -2.61
N THR A 71 16.04 2.25 -2.27
CA THR A 71 16.36 1.26 -1.21
C THR A 71 16.76 -0.12 -1.74
N ASP A 72 16.51 -0.41 -3.02
CA ASP A 72 16.74 -1.74 -3.64
C ASP A 72 15.97 -2.89 -2.94
N GLU A 73 15.00 -2.57 -2.07
CA GLU A 73 14.10 -3.50 -1.36
C GLU A 73 12.99 -4.06 -2.29
N TYR A 74 13.31 -4.21 -3.58
CA TYR A 74 12.41 -4.30 -4.73
C TYR A 74 11.54 -5.57 -4.81
N MET A 75 11.55 -6.48 -3.84
CA MET A 75 11.05 -7.84 -4.05
C MET A 75 9.54 -8.04 -3.86
N THR A 76 8.86 -7.28 -3.01
CA THR A 76 7.43 -7.53 -2.67
C THR A 76 6.45 -6.70 -3.50
N MET A 77 6.73 -5.40 -3.73
CA MET A 77 5.73 -4.47 -4.29
C MET A 77 5.58 -4.45 -5.82
N HIS A 78 6.39 -5.23 -6.56
CA HIS A 78 6.39 -5.25 -8.04
C HIS A 78 5.05 -5.72 -8.64
N ARG A 79 4.19 -6.39 -7.85
CA ARG A 79 2.87 -6.85 -8.31
C ARG A 79 1.76 -5.88 -7.91
N THR A 80 1.89 -5.28 -6.74
CA THR A 80 0.84 -4.49 -6.10
C THR A 80 0.70 -3.10 -6.71
N VAL A 81 1.80 -2.37 -6.92
CA VAL A 81 1.76 -1.02 -7.50
C VAL A 81 1.22 -1.02 -8.94
N PRO A 82 1.66 -1.91 -9.86
CA PRO A 82 1.07 -1.97 -11.20
C PRO A 82 -0.42 -2.35 -11.21
N ALA A 83 -0.89 -3.15 -10.25
CA ALA A 83 -2.31 -3.48 -10.13
C ALA A 83 -3.14 -2.25 -9.74
N LEU A 84 -2.67 -1.46 -8.77
CA LEU A 84 -3.29 -0.20 -8.35
C LEU A 84 -3.25 0.86 -9.46
N ARG A 85 -2.18 0.93 -10.25
CA ARG A 85 -2.13 1.83 -11.42
C ARG A 85 -3.17 1.47 -12.48
N LYS A 86 -3.34 0.18 -12.79
CA LYS A 86 -4.40 -0.28 -13.68
C LYS A 86 -5.80 0.04 -13.15
N LEU A 87 -6.00 -0.04 -11.83
CA LEU A 87 -7.25 0.38 -11.20
C LEU A 87 -7.53 1.86 -11.46
N LEU A 88 -6.54 2.73 -11.25
CA LEU A 88 -6.65 4.17 -11.51
C LEU A 88 -7.00 4.48 -12.97
N GLU A 89 -6.36 3.81 -13.93
CA GLU A 89 -6.66 3.94 -15.35
C GLU A 89 -8.11 3.55 -15.68
N ARG A 90 -8.61 2.47 -15.10
CA ARG A 90 -10.01 2.02 -15.29
C ARG A 90 -11.01 3.05 -14.77
N GLN A 91 -10.75 3.63 -13.60
CA GLN A 91 -11.66 4.61 -12.99
C GLN A 91 -11.58 5.98 -13.68
N GLY A 92 -10.41 6.40 -14.16
CA GLY A 92 -10.25 7.61 -14.96
C GLY A 92 -10.82 7.51 -16.38
N GLY A 93 -10.83 6.31 -16.96
CA GLY A 93 -11.41 6.04 -18.30
C GLY A 93 -12.93 5.94 -18.32
N GLN A 94 -13.61 5.81 -17.18
CA GLN A 94 -15.08 5.74 -17.08
C GLN A 94 -15.77 7.12 -17.09
N GLN A 95 -15.04 8.22 -17.31
CA GLN A 95 -15.59 9.58 -17.42
C GLN A 95 -15.65 10.14 -18.85
N SER A 96 -15.56 9.31 -19.89
CA SER A 96 -15.67 9.74 -21.31
C SER A 96 -16.98 9.30 -21.96
#